data_AF-A0A1I7WZ19-F1
#
_entry.id   AF-A0A1I7WZ19-F1
#
_cell.length_a   1.000
_cell.length_b   1.000
_cell.length_c   1.000
_cell.angle_alpha   90.00
_cell.angle_beta   90.00
_cell.angle_gamma   90.00
#
_symmetry.space_group_name_H-M   'P 1'
#
loop_
_entity.id
_entity.type
_entity.pdbx_description
1 polymer ?
#
loop_
_entity_poly.entity_id
_entity_poly.type
_entity_poly.pdbx_seq_one_letter_code
_entity_poly.pdbx_strand_id
1 'polypeptide(L)'
;MCELCFLHSMAVEAINQMRRHQAIFFSLYPGVYPTPQLASIEQQLWKAKQCWHFAQLFEQAVVSGLTALATLNPGTHLALAASLYSAANEEISALKLSTSVTSAYPSPDPLSQTTVFFGQRPWRVGYDGLAPINTEQDAVNAILHTLVVNHDGVIQLLTAARAQFKKYGCHRMQNKVMSEMADARAY
;
A
#
# COMPACT_ATOMS: atom_id res chain seq x y z
N MET A 1 -0.87 -12.18 12.11
CA MET A 1 -0.16 -11.88 13.38
C MET A 1 -0.75 -10.68 14.11
N CYS A 2 -0.71 -9.45 13.56
CA CYS A 2 -1.27 -8.28 14.27
C CYS A 2 -2.78 -8.42 14.55
N GLU A 3 -3.54 -8.99 13.63
CA GLU A 3 -4.97 -9.29 13.84
C GLU A 3 -5.20 -10.21 15.04
N LEU A 4 -4.45 -11.32 15.15
CA LEU A 4 -4.48 -12.20 16.32
C LEU A 4 -4.13 -11.45 17.61
N CYS A 5 -3.09 -10.61 17.57
CA CYS A 5 -2.72 -9.79 18.73
C CYS A 5 -3.87 -8.87 19.16
N PHE A 6 -4.56 -8.22 18.22
CA PHE A 6 -5.72 -7.39 18.54
C PHE A 6 -6.90 -8.20 19.08
N LEU A 7 -7.19 -9.39 18.53
CA LEU A 7 -8.25 -10.28 19.03
C LEU A 7 -8.02 -10.75 20.47
N HIS A 8 -6.76 -10.85 20.90
CA HIS A 8 -6.36 -11.23 22.25
C HIS A 8 -6.05 -10.02 23.16
N SER A 9 -6.48 -8.81 22.78
CA SER A 9 -6.23 -7.57 23.54
C SER A 9 -4.74 -7.23 23.77
N MET A 10 -3.86 -7.76 22.92
CA MET A 10 -2.40 -7.55 22.93
C MET A 10 -2.01 -6.43 21.95
N ALA A 11 -2.57 -5.23 22.17
CA ALA A 11 -2.39 -4.12 21.23
C ALA A 11 -0.94 -3.61 21.16
N VAL A 12 -0.20 -3.63 22.27
CA VAL A 12 1.19 -3.20 22.33
C VAL A 12 2.07 -4.13 21.49
N GLU A 13 1.82 -5.43 21.54
CA GLU A 13 2.46 -6.45 20.74
C GLU A 13 2.16 -6.24 19.26
N ALA A 14 0.89 -6.00 18.88
CA ALA A 14 0.51 -5.69 17.51
C ALA A 14 1.29 -4.48 16.96
N ILE A 15 1.38 -3.41 17.76
CA ILE A 15 2.12 -2.18 17.41
C ILE A 15 3.62 -2.46 17.28
N ASN A 16 4.21 -3.20 18.21
CA ASN A 16 5.64 -3.55 18.15
C ASN A 16 5.96 -4.45 16.95
N GLN A 17 5.08 -5.38 16.60
CA GLN A 17 5.20 -6.20 15.39
C GLN A 17 5.15 -5.33 14.13
N MET A 18 4.22 -4.37 14.05
CA MET A 18 4.16 -3.44 12.91
C MET A 18 5.43 -2.57 12.82
N ARG A 19 5.92 -2.03 13.93
CA ARG A 19 7.17 -1.26 13.96
C ARG A 19 8.36 -2.07 13.48
N ARG A 20 8.49 -3.32 13.94
CA ARG A 20 9.55 -4.24 13.49
C ARG A 20 9.40 -4.56 12.00
N HIS A 21 8.17 -4.80 11.54
CA HIS A 21 7.88 -5.04 10.13
C HIS A 21 8.30 -3.86 9.26
N GLN A 22 7.97 -2.62 9.66
CA GLN A 22 8.43 -1.42 8.97
C GLN A 22 9.96 -1.30 9.00
N ALA A 23 10.59 -1.44 10.17
CA ALA A 23 12.04 -1.30 10.31
C ALA A 23 12.82 -2.29 9.43
N ILE A 24 12.31 -3.51 9.26
CA ILE A 24 12.97 -4.56 8.48
C ILE A 24 12.58 -4.47 7.01
N PHE A 25 11.29 -4.49 6.68
CA PHE A 25 10.83 -4.69 5.30
C PHE A 25 10.62 -3.39 4.53
N PHE A 26 10.32 -2.27 5.21
CA PHE A 26 10.15 -0.99 4.50
C PHE A 26 11.50 -0.38 4.13
N SER A 27 12.56 -0.75 4.84
CA SER A 27 13.95 -0.33 4.58
C SER A 27 14.66 -1.17 3.51
N LEU A 28 14.08 -2.33 3.11
CA LEU A 28 14.64 -3.11 2.02
C LEU A 28 14.54 -2.34 0.70
N TYR A 29 15.58 -2.45 -0.11
CA TYR A 29 15.55 -2.00 -1.49
C TYR A 29 14.48 -2.77 -2.28
N PRO A 30 13.77 -2.11 -3.21
CA PRO A 30 12.90 -2.81 -4.13
C PRO A 30 13.70 -3.82 -4.95
N GLY A 31 13.03 -4.89 -5.37
CA GLY A 31 13.62 -5.86 -6.29
C GLY A 31 13.94 -5.23 -7.65
N VAL A 32 14.50 -6.03 -8.55
CA VAL A 32 14.79 -5.59 -9.94
C VAL A 32 13.79 -6.13 -10.96
N TYR A 33 12.92 -7.03 -10.53
CA TYR A 33 12.01 -7.77 -11.40
C TYR A 33 10.58 -7.23 -11.32
N PRO A 34 9.87 -7.04 -12.45
CA PRO A 34 10.31 -7.26 -13.84
C PRO A 34 11.24 -6.16 -14.39
N THR A 35 11.08 -4.94 -13.87
CA THR A 35 12.04 -3.84 -14.01
C THR A 35 12.21 -3.17 -12.65
N PRO A 36 13.32 -2.45 -12.40
CA PRO A 36 13.50 -1.72 -11.14
C PRO A 36 12.37 -0.73 -10.83
N GLN A 37 11.84 -0.06 -11.86
CA GLN A 37 10.76 0.93 -11.69
C GLN A 37 9.43 0.26 -11.33
N LEU A 38 9.05 -0.84 -12.00
CA LEU A 38 7.85 -1.59 -11.63
C LEU A 38 7.96 -2.20 -10.24
N ALA A 39 9.13 -2.76 -9.90
CA ALA A 39 9.37 -3.32 -8.58
C ALA A 39 9.29 -2.25 -7.48
N SER A 40 9.75 -1.03 -7.74
CA SER A 40 9.63 0.11 -6.82
C SER A 40 8.17 0.49 -6.59
N ILE A 41 7.39 0.69 -7.67
CA ILE A 41 5.94 0.97 -7.61
C ILE A 41 5.21 -0.11 -6.81
N GLU A 42 5.42 -1.38 -7.14
CA GLU A 42 4.81 -2.52 -6.44
C GLU A 42 5.17 -2.50 -4.94
N GLN A 43 6.42 -2.19 -4.59
CA GLN A 43 6.86 -2.12 -3.20
C GLN A 43 6.18 -0.97 -2.45
N GLN A 44 6.03 0.21 -3.06
CA GLN A 44 5.34 1.35 -2.44
C GLN A 44 3.86 1.05 -2.20
N LEU A 45 3.17 0.51 -3.21
CA LEU A 45 1.77 0.09 -3.11
C LEU A 45 1.58 -1.00 -2.05
N TRP A 46 2.53 -1.93 -1.97
CA TRP A 46 2.53 -2.94 -0.92
C TRP A 46 2.66 -2.33 0.48
N LYS A 47 3.67 -1.48 0.71
CA LYS A 47 3.88 -0.79 1.99
C LYS A 47 2.62 -0.01 2.39
N ALA A 48 2.03 0.70 1.44
CA ALA A 48 0.80 1.46 1.65
C ALA A 48 -0.36 0.55 2.08
N LYS A 49 -0.55 -0.59 1.41
CA LYS A 49 -1.56 -1.60 1.76
C LYS A 49 -1.35 -2.18 3.16
N GLN A 50 -0.11 -2.46 3.56
CA GLN A 50 0.20 -2.92 4.92
C GLN A 50 -0.19 -1.87 5.97
N CYS A 51 0.16 -0.60 5.74
CA CYS A 51 -0.20 0.49 6.63
C CYS A 51 -1.72 0.70 6.73
N TRP A 52 -2.42 0.69 5.60
CA TRP A 52 -3.88 0.80 5.59
C TRP A 52 -4.54 -0.35 6.35
N HIS A 53 -4.13 -1.60 6.07
CA HIS A 53 -4.73 -2.78 6.70
C HIS A 53 -4.48 -2.79 8.21
N PHE A 54 -3.27 -2.44 8.65
CA PHE A 54 -2.97 -2.30 10.08
C PHE A 54 -3.84 -1.22 10.74
N ALA A 55 -4.09 -0.09 10.06
CA ALA A 55 -4.98 0.95 10.57
C ALA A 55 -6.43 0.45 10.73
N GLN A 56 -6.93 -0.38 9.81
CA GLN A 56 -8.27 -0.99 9.92
C GLN A 56 -8.36 -1.91 11.14
N LEU A 57 -7.38 -2.81 11.32
CA LEU A 57 -7.32 -3.70 12.48
C LEU A 57 -7.25 -2.92 13.80
N PHE A 58 -6.48 -1.82 13.81
CA PHE A 58 -6.36 -0.97 14.99
C PHE A 58 -7.67 -0.23 15.27
N GLU A 59 -8.34 0.35 14.28
CA GLU A 59 -9.66 0.97 14.49
C GLU A 59 -10.68 -0.04 15.03
N GLN A 60 -10.71 -1.26 14.49
CA GLN A 60 -11.59 -2.33 14.98
C GLN A 60 -11.31 -2.69 16.45
N ALA A 61 -10.03 -2.75 16.84
CA ALA A 61 -9.65 -2.97 18.23
C ALA A 61 -10.12 -1.83 19.14
N VAL A 62 -10.00 -0.57 18.67
CA VAL A 62 -10.50 0.61 19.40
C VAL A 62 -12.02 0.54 19.59
N VAL A 63 -12.76 0.22 18.52
CA VAL A 63 -14.22 0.03 18.59
C VAL A 63 -14.58 -1.10 19.57
N SER A 64 -13.75 -2.13 19.65
CA SER A 64 -13.91 -3.26 20.60
C SER A 64 -13.47 -2.95 22.04
N GLY A 65 -13.13 -1.70 22.36
CA GLY A 65 -12.83 -1.26 23.73
C GLY A 65 -11.36 -0.99 24.04
N LEU A 66 -10.45 -1.07 23.07
CA LEU A 66 -9.06 -0.64 23.25
C LEU A 66 -8.99 0.90 23.40
N THR A 67 -8.42 1.37 24.51
CA THR A 67 -8.14 2.80 24.71
C THR A 67 -6.95 3.22 23.86
N ALA A 68 -7.21 3.90 22.74
CA ALA A 68 -6.17 4.53 21.94
C ALA A 68 -5.67 5.85 22.57
N LEU A 69 -4.40 6.18 22.31
CA LEU A 69 -3.74 7.40 22.80
C LEU A 69 -3.41 8.33 21.62
N ALA A 70 -3.21 9.62 21.89
CA ALA A 70 -2.78 10.58 20.87
C ALA A 70 -1.51 10.16 20.12
N THR A 71 -0.59 9.46 20.80
CA THR A 71 0.65 8.94 20.20
C THR A 71 0.50 7.55 19.56
N LEU A 72 -0.64 6.88 19.78
CA LEU A 72 -0.93 5.52 19.34
C LEU A 72 -2.37 5.46 18.82
N ASN A 73 -2.56 5.93 17.59
CA ASN A 73 -3.87 5.93 16.92
C ASN A 73 -3.75 5.50 15.45
N PRO A 74 -4.84 5.04 14.82
CA PRO A 74 -4.83 4.58 13.43
C PRO A 74 -4.44 5.66 12.40
N GLY A 75 -4.60 6.94 12.74
CA GLY A 75 -4.34 8.06 11.84
C GLY A 75 -2.90 8.14 11.35
N THR A 76 -1.92 7.77 12.17
CA THR A 76 -0.49 7.76 11.77
C THR A 76 -0.22 6.76 10.65
N HIS A 77 -0.87 5.60 10.69
CA HIS A 77 -0.74 4.56 9.67
C HIS A 77 -1.50 4.91 8.39
N LEU A 78 -2.67 5.56 8.49
CA LEU A 78 -3.41 6.07 7.33
C LEU A 78 -2.62 7.18 6.61
N ALA A 79 -2.02 8.11 7.35
CA ALA A 79 -1.19 9.17 6.77
C ALA A 79 0.06 8.60 6.08
N LEU A 80 0.72 7.60 6.69
CA LEU A 80 1.84 6.92 6.05
C LEU A 80 1.40 6.16 4.80
N ALA A 81 0.24 5.48 4.81
CA ALA A 81 -0.30 4.82 3.63
C ALA A 81 -0.56 5.81 2.49
N ALA A 82 -1.09 6.99 2.80
CA ALA A 82 -1.32 8.04 1.82
C ALA A 82 -0.01 8.55 1.20
N SER A 83 1.02 8.80 2.02
CA SER A 83 2.33 9.25 1.55
C SER A 83 2.99 8.21 0.62
N LEU A 84 2.91 6.93 0.95
CA LEU A 84 3.43 5.84 0.13
C LEU A 84 2.65 5.69 -1.20
N TYR A 85 1.33 5.84 -1.17
CA TYR A 85 0.51 5.87 -2.39
C TYR A 85 0.82 7.08 -3.27
N SER A 86 1.07 8.25 -2.68
CA SER A 86 1.46 9.46 -3.42
C SER A 86 2.80 9.26 -4.14
N ALA A 87 3.80 8.67 -3.46
CA ALA A 87 5.07 8.33 -4.09
C ALA A 87 4.88 7.33 -5.25
N ALA A 88 4.02 6.32 -5.07
CA ALA A 88 3.68 5.39 -6.15
C ALA A 88 3.02 6.12 -7.35
N ASN A 89 2.13 7.08 -7.11
CA ASN A 89 1.49 7.87 -8.16
C ASN A 89 2.51 8.69 -8.98
N GLU A 90 3.51 9.27 -8.33
CA GLU A 90 4.60 9.98 -9.00
C GLU A 90 5.41 9.03 -9.90
N GLU A 91 5.78 7.86 -9.39
CA GLU A 91 6.52 6.85 -10.15
C GLU A 91 5.70 6.25 -11.30
N ILE A 92 4.39 6.03 -11.11
CA ILE A 92 3.46 5.59 -12.16
C ILE A 92 3.35 6.65 -13.25
N SER A 93 3.23 7.93 -12.88
CA SER A 93 3.17 9.04 -13.84
C SER A 93 4.45 9.10 -14.67
N ALA A 94 5.62 9.00 -14.02
CA ALA A 94 6.91 8.96 -14.70
C ALA A 94 7.04 7.74 -15.63
N LEU A 95 6.56 6.57 -15.22
CA LEU A 95 6.57 5.35 -16.04
C LEU A 95 5.69 5.50 -17.29
N LYS A 96 4.50 6.11 -17.15
CA LYS A 96 3.60 6.33 -18.29
C LYS A 96 4.15 7.35 -19.29
N LEU A 97 4.93 8.31 -18.84
CA LEU A 97 5.61 9.26 -19.73
C LEU A 97 6.77 8.60 -20.50
N SER A 98 7.46 7.64 -19.90
CA SER A 98 8.60 6.94 -20.52
C SER A 98 8.21 5.70 -21.33
N THR A 99 7.07 5.09 -21.02
CA THR A 99 6.64 3.80 -21.57
C THR A 99 5.29 3.94 -22.26
N SER A 100 5.27 3.77 -23.58
CA SER A 100 4.02 3.65 -24.34
C SER A 100 3.61 2.18 -24.41
N VAL A 101 2.44 1.86 -23.85
CA VAL A 101 1.85 0.52 -23.97
C VAL A 101 1.22 0.42 -25.36
N THR A 102 1.98 -0.12 -26.32
CA THR A 102 1.55 -0.26 -27.72
C THR A 102 0.93 -1.61 -28.02
N SER A 103 1.27 -2.63 -27.23
CA SER A 103 0.71 -3.97 -27.34
C SER A 103 -0.70 -4.04 -26.77
N ALA A 104 -1.58 -4.78 -27.44
CA ALA A 104 -2.91 -5.10 -26.91
C ALA A 104 -2.81 -5.78 -25.54
N TYR A 105 -3.85 -5.65 -24.74
CA TYR A 105 -3.94 -6.37 -23.47
C TYR A 105 -3.88 -7.89 -23.71
N PRO A 106 -3.07 -8.65 -22.95
CA PRO A 106 -2.92 -10.09 -23.17
C PRO A 106 -4.23 -10.86 -22.97
N SER A 107 -4.43 -11.89 -23.79
CA SER A 107 -5.55 -12.82 -23.65
C SER A 107 -5.03 -14.25 -23.80
N PRO A 108 -5.16 -15.13 -22.77
CA PRO A 108 -5.89 -14.92 -21.52
C PRO A 108 -5.21 -13.95 -20.55
N ASP A 109 -5.97 -13.38 -19.60
CA ASP A 109 -5.44 -12.46 -18.59
C ASP A 109 -4.49 -13.17 -17.60
N PRO A 110 -3.19 -12.84 -17.58
CA PRO A 110 -2.20 -13.45 -16.68
C PRO A 110 -2.41 -13.06 -15.21
N LEU A 111 -3.16 -12.01 -14.92
CA LEU A 111 -3.43 -11.50 -13.57
C LEU A 111 -4.71 -12.09 -12.95
N SER A 112 -5.49 -12.86 -13.71
CA SER A 112 -6.80 -13.37 -13.31
C SER A 112 -6.78 -14.40 -12.18
N GLN A 113 -5.64 -15.05 -11.94
CA GLN A 113 -5.53 -16.09 -10.91
C GLN A 113 -5.50 -15.49 -9.50
N THR A 114 -6.34 -16.02 -8.61
CA THR A 114 -6.33 -15.65 -7.20
C THR A 114 -5.17 -16.30 -6.47
N THR A 115 -4.41 -15.51 -5.71
CA THR A 115 -3.32 -16.02 -4.87
C THR A 115 -3.75 -16.11 -3.41
N VAL A 116 -3.27 -17.16 -2.72
CA VAL A 116 -3.60 -17.41 -1.31
C VAL A 116 -2.71 -16.58 -0.40
N PHE A 117 -1.45 -16.40 -0.78
CA PHE A 117 -0.47 -15.70 0.02
C PHE A 117 -0.10 -14.35 -0.58
N PHE A 118 0.11 -13.38 0.32
CA PHE A 118 0.55 -12.05 -0.06
C PHE A 118 1.92 -12.10 -0.77
N GLY A 119 2.06 -11.37 -1.87
CA GLY A 119 3.31 -11.26 -2.64
C GLY A 119 3.51 -12.37 -3.68
N GLN A 120 2.61 -13.35 -3.74
CA GLN A 120 2.56 -14.28 -4.87
C GLN A 120 2.14 -13.55 -6.15
N ARG A 121 2.81 -13.86 -7.25
CA ARG A 121 2.47 -13.36 -8.59
C ARG A 121 1.48 -14.33 -9.25
N PRO A 122 0.26 -13.88 -9.60
CA PRO A 122 -0.78 -14.74 -10.19
C PRO A 122 -0.28 -15.62 -11.33
N TRP A 123 0.44 -15.05 -12.29
CA TRP A 123 0.95 -15.75 -13.47
C TRP A 123 2.06 -16.79 -13.20
N ARG A 124 2.49 -16.94 -11.94
CA ARG A 124 3.49 -17.94 -11.51
C ARG A 124 2.89 -19.13 -10.77
N VAL A 125 1.58 -19.14 -10.52
CA VAL A 125 0.95 -20.27 -9.83
C VAL A 125 1.15 -21.55 -10.65
N GLY A 126 1.66 -22.60 -9.99
CA GLY A 126 1.97 -23.88 -10.63
C GLY A 126 3.38 -24.00 -11.21
N TYR A 127 4.22 -22.97 -11.09
CA TYR A 127 5.63 -23.03 -11.48
C TYR A 127 6.56 -23.03 -10.26
N ASP A 128 7.61 -23.84 -10.31
CA ASP A 128 8.73 -23.77 -9.37
C ASP A 128 9.71 -22.65 -9.80
N GLY A 129 9.32 -21.40 -9.55
CA GLY A 129 10.15 -20.21 -9.82
C GLY A 129 9.52 -19.25 -10.83
N LEU A 130 10.30 -18.87 -11.85
CA LEU A 130 9.82 -17.99 -12.93
C LEU A 130 8.88 -18.75 -13.86
N ALA A 131 7.83 -18.07 -14.35
CA ALA A 131 7.01 -18.58 -15.43
C ALA A 131 7.80 -18.52 -16.77
N PRO A 132 7.31 -19.18 -17.85
CA PRO A 132 7.89 -19.03 -19.18
C PRO A 132 7.98 -17.57 -19.61
N ILE A 133 9.00 -17.22 -20.40
CA ILE A 133 9.30 -15.83 -20.76
C ILE A 133 8.11 -15.08 -21.38
N ASN A 134 7.31 -15.76 -22.20
CA ASN A 134 6.12 -15.17 -22.81
C ASN A 134 5.06 -14.81 -21.75
N THR A 135 4.81 -15.72 -20.80
CA THR A 135 3.88 -15.49 -19.68
C THR A 135 4.34 -14.33 -18.79
N GLU A 136 5.65 -14.24 -18.53
CA GLU A 136 6.23 -13.13 -17.78
C GLU A 136 6.08 -11.80 -18.53
N GLN A 137 6.32 -11.77 -19.85
CA GLN A 137 6.13 -10.58 -20.69
C GLN A 137 4.66 -10.14 -20.77
N ASP A 138 3.74 -11.10 -20.93
CA ASP A 138 2.31 -10.85 -20.91
C ASP A 138 1.88 -10.26 -19.56
N ALA A 139 2.37 -10.82 -18.45
CA ALA A 139 2.10 -10.26 -17.12
C ALA A 139 2.59 -8.83 -16.96
N VAL A 140 3.80 -8.51 -17.44
CA VAL A 140 4.33 -7.14 -17.44
C VAL A 140 3.44 -6.21 -18.26
N ASN A 141 3.04 -6.63 -19.45
CA ASN A 141 2.13 -5.86 -20.32
C ASN A 141 0.78 -5.61 -19.62
N ALA A 142 0.18 -6.65 -19.02
CA ALA A 142 -1.07 -6.52 -18.26
C ALA A 142 -0.94 -5.55 -17.07
N ILE A 143 0.17 -5.61 -16.32
CA ILE A 143 0.45 -4.67 -15.22
C ILE A 143 0.50 -3.24 -15.74
N LEU A 144 1.25 -2.99 -16.82
CA LEU A 144 1.36 -1.65 -17.41
C LEU A 144 0.00 -1.08 -17.85
N HIS A 145 -0.89 -1.92 -18.40
CA HIS A 145 -2.27 -1.53 -18.72
C HIS A 145 -3.09 -1.16 -17.48
N THR A 146 -2.90 -1.87 -16.36
CA THR A 146 -3.70 -1.70 -15.14
C THR A 146 -3.18 -0.62 -14.18
N LEU A 147 -1.90 -0.22 -14.31
CA LEU A 147 -1.33 0.83 -13.48
C LEU A 147 -1.99 2.17 -13.78
N VAL A 148 -2.64 2.76 -12.79
CA VAL A 148 -3.31 4.06 -12.90
C VAL A 148 -3.00 4.89 -11.66
N VAL A 149 -2.76 6.18 -11.90
CA VAL A 149 -2.60 7.17 -10.84
C VAL A 149 -3.92 7.32 -10.08
N ASN A 150 -3.88 7.23 -8.76
CA ASN A 150 -5.09 7.28 -7.93
C ASN A 150 -5.00 8.41 -6.88
N HIS A 151 -5.29 9.64 -7.29
CA HIS A 151 -5.32 10.79 -6.37
C HIS A 151 -6.51 10.73 -5.40
N ASP A 152 -7.66 10.22 -5.85
CA ASP A 152 -8.85 10.05 -5.00
C ASP A 152 -8.58 9.11 -3.82
N GLY A 153 -7.88 8.00 -4.05
CA GLY A 153 -7.45 7.08 -3.00
C GLY A 153 -6.56 7.75 -1.96
N VAL A 154 -5.62 8.60 -2.39
CA VAL A 154 -4.76 9.39 -1.48
C VAL A 154 -5.63 10.35 -0.65
N ILE A 155 -6.55 11.08 -1.29
CA ILE A 155 -7.46 12.01 -0.62
C ILE A 155 -8.34 11.29 0.40
N GLN A 156 -8.84 10.09 0.08
CA GLN A 156 -9.64 9.28 1.00
C GLN A 156 -8.83 8.86 2.23
N LEU A 157 -7.59 8.38 2.03
CA LEU A 157 -6.69 7.99 3.13
C LEU A 157 -6.36 9.19 4.03
N LEU A 158 -6.04 10.34 3.45
CA LEU A 158 -5.76 11.57 4.20
C LEU A 158 -7.01 12.07 4.94
N THR A 159 -8.19 12.00 4.32
CA THR A 159 -9.46 12.36 4.97
C THR A 159 -9.71 11.49 6.20
N ALA A 160 -9.47 10.18 6.10
CA ALA A 160 -9.59 9.24 7.21
C ALA A 160 -8.53 9.51 8.29
N ALA A 161 -7.27 9.78 7.91
CA ALA A 161 -6.21 10.15 8.85
C ALA A 161 -6.55 11.43 9.62
N ARG A 162 -7.07 12.45 8.94
CA ARG A 162 -7.51 13.71 9.54
C ARG A 162 -8.63 13.49 10.56
N ALA A 163 -9.59 12.61 10.27
CA ALA A 163 -10.67 12.28 11.19
C ALA A 163 -10.12 11.66 12.50
N GLN A 164 -9.13 10.76 12.38
CA GLN A 164 -8.45 10.18 13.54
C GLN A 164 -7.67 11.24 14.33
N PHE A 165 -6.90 12.09 13.66
CA PHE A 165 -6.15 13.16 14.33
C PHE A 165 -7.07 14.16 15.05
N LYS A 166 -8.24 14.46 14.48
CA LYS A 166 -9.26 15.27 15.15
C LYS A 166 -9.81 14.56 16.40
N LYS A 167 -10.13 13.26 16.29
CA LYS A 167 -10.65 12.42 17.39
C LYS A 167 -9.69 12.39 18.60
N TYR A 168 -8.38 12.40 18.36
CA TYR A 168 -7.35 12.30 19.41
C TYR A 168 -6.61 13.61 19.72
N GLY A 169 -7.08 14.77 19.24
CA GLY A 169 -6.46 16.07 19.54
C GLY A 169 -5.07 16.30 18.93
N CYS A 170 -4.73 15.58 17.86
CA CYS A 170 -3.41 15.66 17.21
C CYS A 170 -3.34 16.83 16.20
N HIS A 171 -3.50 18.07 16.65
CA HIS A 171 -3.63 19.26 15.79
C HIS A 171 -2.48 19.44 14.78
N ARG A 172 -1.22 19.21 15.19
CA ARG A 172 -0.06 19.31 14.28
C ARG A 172 -0.18 18.36 13.09
N MET A 173 -0.58 17.12 13.35
CA MET A 173 -0.74 16.09 12.31
C MET A 173 -1.97 16.37 11.45
N GLN A 174 -3.06 16.86 12.06
CA GLN A 174 -4.25 17.32 11.32
C GLN A 174 -3.89 18.40 10.30
N ASN A 175 -3.14 19.43 10.70
CA ASN A 175 -2.73 20.51 9.81
C ASN A 175 -1.81 20.03 8.70
N LYS A 176 -0.87 19.15 9.03
CA LYS A 176 0.02 18.51 8.04
C LYS A 176 -0.80 17.80 6.95
N VAL A 177 -1.72 16.92 7.35
CA VAL A 177 -2.55 16.15 6.41
C VAL A 177 -3.46 17.06 5.58
N MET A 178 -3.96 18.17 6.12
CA MET A 178 -4.74 19.13 5.32
C MET A 178 -3.91 19.79 4.20
N SER A 179 -2.62 20.07 4.45
CA SER A 179 -1.71 20.55 3.41
C SER A 179 -1.51 19.49 2.32
N GLU A 180 -1.18 18.24 2.71
CA GLU A 180 -1.00 17.13 1.77
C GLU A 180 -2.26 16.85 0.93
N MET A 181 -3.46 17.03 1.51
CA MET A 181 -4.73 16.92 0.79
C MET A 181 -4.94 18.03 -0.24
N ALA A 182 -4.49 19.25 0.06
CA ALA A 182 -4.59 20.37 -0.87
C ALA A 182 -3.67 20.14 -2.08
N ASP A 183 -2.45 19.66 -1.83
CA ASP A 183 -1.49 19.29 -2.87
C ASP A 183 -2.03 18.15 -3.74
N ALA A 184 -2.61 17.10 -3.12
CA ALA A 184 -3.18 15.97 -3.85
C ALA A 184 -4.38 16.33 -4.75
N ARG A 185 -5.08 17.44 -4.46
CA ARG A 185 -6.20 17.96 -5.27
C ARG A 185 -5.77 18.88 -6.40
N ALA A 186 -4.51 19.29 -6.43
CA ALA A 186 -3.97 20.15 -7.47
C ALA A 186 -3.58 19.39 -8.75
N TYR A 187 -3.64 18.06 -8.71
CA TYR A 187 -3.44 17.14 -9.84
C TYR A 187 -4.77 16.62 -10.36
#